data_AF-A0A7V9JDV1-F1
#
_entry.id   AF-A0A7V9JDV1-F1
#
_cell.length_a   1.000
_cell.length_b   1.000
_cell.length_c   1.000
_cell.angle_alpha   90.00
_cell.angle_beta   90.00
_cell.angle_gamma   90.00
#
_symmetry.space_group_name_H-M   'P 1'
#
loop_
_entity.id
_entity.type
_entity.pdbx_description
1 polymer ?
#
loop_
_entity_poly.entity_id
_entity_poly.type
_entity_poly.pdbx_seq_one_letter_code
_entity_poly.pdbx_strand_id
1 'polypeptide(L)'
;MQPEKVRLVRQWIIKANRDLLAVSHLMDGNPPLLDAAVYHCQQAAEKALKGYLTWHDRPFQRTHDLSELVQLSSDVDESLLEL
;
A
#
# COMPACT_ATOMS: atom_id res chain seq x y z
N MET A 1 -1.55 -15.30 -17.01
CA MET A 1 -2.00 -14.03 -16.40
C MET A 1 -1.94 -12.92 -17.45
N GLN A 2 -2.94 -12.05 -17.52
CA GLN A 2 -2.96 -10.97 -18.52
C GLN A 2 -1.79 -9.99 -18.28
N PRO A 3 -0.98 -9.64 -19.30
CA PRO A 3 0.19 -8.76 -19.13
C PRO A 3 -0.15 -7.40 -18.49
N GLU A 4 -1.33 -6.88 -18.80
CA GLU A 4 -1.81 -5.60 -18.28
C GLU A 4 -2.03 -5.63 -16.76
N LYS A 5 -2.62 -6.71 -16.25
CA LYS A 5 -2.80 -6.92 -14.80
C LYS A 5 -1.46 -6.94 -14.08
N VAL A 6 -0.46 -7.65 -14.62
CA VAL A 6 0.90 -7.69 -14.04
C VAL A 6 1.48 -6.29 -13.95
N ARG A 7 1.32 -5.50 -15.02
CA ARG A 7 1.80 -4.12 -15.09
C ARG A 7 1.12 -3.26 -14.03
N LEU A 8 -0.19 -3.35 -13.87
CA LEU A 8 -0.96 -2.58 -12.87
C LEU A 8 -0.56 -2.94 -11.43
N VAL A 9 -0.46 -4.24 -11.12
CA VAL A 9 0.01 -4.69 -9.79
C VAL A 9 1.41 -4.17 -9.51
N ARG A 10 2.34 -4.29 -10.47
CA ARG A 10 3.71 -3.77 -10.32
C ARG A 10 3.74 -2.26 -10.07
N GLN A 11 2.86 -1.49 -10.72
CA GLN A 11 2.81 -0.04 -10.48
C GLN A 11 2.42 0.30 -9.05
N TRP A 12 1.54 -0.47 -8.41
CA TRP A 12 1.21 -0.29 -7.00
C TRP A 12 2.39 -0.61 -6.09
N ILE A 13 3.03 -1.76 -6.30
CA ILE A 13 4.18 -2.18 -5.50
C ILE A 13 5.37 -1.22 -5.63
N ILE A 14 5.64 -0.72 -6.84
CA ILE A 14 6.70 0.28 -7.06
C ILE A 14 6.41 1.55 -6.26
N LYS A 15 5.16 2.01 -6.19
CA LYS A 15 4.81 3.19 -5.42
C LYS A 15 4.94 2.94 -3.91
N ALA A 16 4.46 1.80 -3.41
CA ALA A 16 4.63 1.42 -2.01
C ALA A 16 6.11 1.41 -1.58
N ASN A 17 6.98 0.84 -2.42
CA ASN A 17 8.42 0.83 -2.17
C ASN A 17 9.03 2.23 -2.18
N ARG A 18 8.51 3.16 -3.01
CA ARG A 18 8.95 4.57 -2.99
C ARG A 18 8.55 5.28 -1.70
N ASP A 19 7.38 4.97 -1.16
CA ASP A 19 6.98 5.50 0.16
C ASP A 19 7.92 4.97 1.26
N LEU A 20 8.24 3.67 1.26
CA LEU A 20 9.21 3.11 2.22
C LEU A 20 10.62 3.71 2.08
N LEU A 21 11.07 3.98 0.84
CA LEU A 21 12.32 4.69 0.61
C LEU A 21 12.27 6.12 1.17
N ALA A 22 11.14 6.83 1.01
CA ALA A 22 10.95 8.15 1.59
C ALA A 22 11.00 8.09 3.12
N VAL A 23 10.39 7.08 3.76
CA VAL A 23 10.48 6.86 5.21
C VAL A 23 11.94 6.79 5.67
N SER A 24 12.78 5.99 5.00
CA SER A 24 14.21 5.88 5.33
C SER A 24 14.90 7.26 5.30
N HIS A 25 14.72 8.02 4.22
CA HIS A 25 15.33 9.35 4.10
C HIS A 25 14.82 10.36 5.13
N LEU A 26 13.53 10.31 5.47
CA LEU A 26 12.91 11.21 6.44
C LEU A 26 13.36 10.91 7.88
N MET A 27 13.57 9.63 8.20
CA MET A 27 14.10 9.20 9.50
C MET A 27 15.59 9.49 9.66
N ASP A 28 16.37 9.39 8.59
CA ASP A 28 17.82 9.66 8.59
C ASP A 28 18.15 11.17 8.50
N GLY A 29 17.14 12.02 8.29
CA GLY A 29 17.28 13.47 8.23
C GLY A 29 17.71 14.10 9.56
N ASN A 30 18.27 15.30 9.50
CA ASN A 30 18.63 16.10 10.68
C ASN A 30 18.07 17.54 10.58
N PRO A 31 17.00 17.89 11.32
CA PRO A 31 16.23 17.01 12.21
C PRO A 31 15.41 15.96 11.44
N PRO A 32 15.09 14.80 12.05
CA PRO A 32 14.22 13.81 11.42
C PRO A 32 12.78 14.34 11.31
N LEU A 33 12.11 14.00 10.20
CA LEU A 33 10.73 14.42 9.91
C LEU A 33 9.76 13.26 10.15
N LEU A 34 9.52 12.95 11.42
CA LEU A 34 8.79 11.74 11.83
C LEU A 34 7.29 11.77 11.48
N ASP A 35 6.69 12.96 11.43
CA ASP A 35 5.32 13.19 10.98
C ASP A 35 5.15 12.85 9.48
N ALA A 36 6.10 13.27 8.65
CA ALA A 36 6.14 12.89 7.25
C ALA A 36 6.46 11.40 7.07
N ALA A 37 7.33 10.83 7.92
CA ALA A 37 7.67 9.42 7.87
C ALA A 37 6.44 8.54 8.16
N VAL A 38 5.68 8.81 9.21
CA VAL A 38 4.46 8.01 9.53
C VAL A 38 3.40 8.13 8.44
N TYR A 39 3.25 9.31 7.83
CA TYR A 39 2.38 9.50 6.66
C TYR A 39 2.79 8.58 5.50
N HIS A 40 4.08 8.48 5.20
CA HIS A 40 4.56 7.58 4.16
C HIS A 40 4.44 6.09 4.53
N CYS A 41 4.52 5.72 5.81
CA CYS A 41 4.22 4.35 6.25
C CYS A 41 2.77 3.95 5.92
N GLN A 42 1.78 4.79 6.28
CA GLN A 42 0.37 4.53 5.92
C GLN A 42 0.22 4.40 4.40
N GLN A 43 0.82 5.34 3.67
CA GLN A 43 0.76 5.39 2.21
C GLN A 43 1.40 4.16 1.53
N ALA A 44 2.45 3.59 2.12
CA ALA A 44 3.04 2.33 1.68
C ALA A 44 2.06 1.17 1.85
N ALA A 45 1.44 1.06 3.03
CA ALA A 45 0.46 0.02 3.36
C ALA A 45 -0.76 0.07 2.41
N GLU A 46 -1.35 1.25 2.22
CA GLU A 46 -2.48 1.42 1.29
C GLU A 46 -2.15 0.97 -0.12
N LYS A 47 -0.96 1.32 -0.62
CA LYS A 47 -0.56 0.98 -1.99
C LYS A 47 -0.24 -0.50 -2.14
N ALA A 48 0.30 -1.14 -1.10
CA ALA A 48 0.48 -2.59 -1.09
C ALA A 48 -0.87 -3.32 -1.16
N LEU A 49 -1.85 -2.93 -0.34
CA LEU A 49 -3.20 -3.51 -0.36
C LEU A 49 -3.91 -3.27 -1.70
N LYS A 50 -3.80 -2.07 -2.28
CA LYS A 50 -4.33 -1.78 -3.63
C LYS A 50 -3.69 -2.67 -4.70
N GLY A 51 -2.39 -2.97 -4.58
CA GLY A 51 -1.70 -3.94 -5.42
C GLY A 51 -2.23 -5.37 -5.26
N TYR A 52 -2.46 -5.79 -4.02
CA TYR A 52 -3.05 -7.09 -3.67
C TYR A 52 -4.47 -7.23 -4.23
N LEU A 53 -5.36 -6.26 -3.98
CA LEU A 53 -6.73 -6.25 -4.52
C LEU A 53 -6.72 -6.26 -6.06
N THR A 54 -5.83 -5.50 -6.70
CA THR A 54 -5.64 -5.54 -8.16
C THR A 54 -5.22 -6.94 -8.63
N TRP A 55 -4.34 -7.63 -7.87
CA TRP A 55 -3.93 -9.00 -8.18
C TRP A 55 -5.09 -10.00 -8.06
N HIS A 56 -6.09 -9.73 -7.23
CA HIS A 56 -7.27 -10.56 -7.06
C HIS A 56 -8.48 -10.11 -7.89
N ASP A 57 -8.29 -9.16 -8.82
CA ASP A 57 -9.36 -8.55 -9.61
C ASP A 57 -10.51 -7.99 -8.75
N ARG A 58 -10.20 -7.57 -7.50
CA ARG A 58 -11.15 -6.95 -6.58
C ARG A 58 -11.18 -5.44 -6.85
N PRO A 59 -12.31 -4.88 -7.32
CA PRO A 59 -12.43 -3.45 -7.47
C PRO A 59 -12.42 -2.78 -6.10
N PHE A 60 -11.81 -1.60 -6.02
CA PHE A 60 -11.81 -0.75 -4.84
C PHE A 60 -12.05 0.69 -5.26
N GLN A 61 -12.72 1.46 -4.41
CA GLN A 61 -12.88 2.89 -4.64
C GLN A 61 -11.56 3.62 -4.42
N ARG A 62 -11.41 4.81 -5.00
CA ARG A 62 -10.29 5.70 -4.67
C ARG A 62 -10.54 6.35 -3.31
N THR A 63 -10.44 5.55 -2.26
CA THR A 63 -10.46 5.98 -0.88
C THR A 63 -9.04 5.92 -0.31
N HIS A 64 -8.76 6.79 0.64
CA HIS A 64 -7.54 6.80 1.46
C HIS A 64 -7.82 6.22 2.85
N ASP A 65 -8.76 5.27 2.92
CA ASP A 65 -9.11 4.59 4.15
C ASP A 65 -8.44 3.21 4.15
N LEU A 66 -7.43 3.06 5.01
CA LEU A 66 -6.71 1.81 5.16
C LEU A 66 -7.63 0.69 5.69
N SER A 67 -8.58 1.02 6.55
CA SER A 67 -9.51 0.06 7.17
C SER A 67 -10.43 -0.55 6.11
N GLU A 68 -10.93 0.26 5.18
CA GLU A 68 -11.74 -0.22 4.05
C GLU A 68 -10.93 -1.18 3.16
N LEU A 69 -9.66 -0.85 2.89
CA LEU A 69 -8.79 -1.69 2.07
C LEU A 69 -8.46 -3.02 2.75
N VAL A 70 -8.24 -3.03 4.08
CA VAL A 70 -8.05 -4.25 4.85
C VAL A 70 -9.30 -5.12 4.80
N GLN A 71 -10.48 -4.53 5.04
CA GLN A 71 -11.76 -5.24 4.97
C GLN A 71 -12.04 -5.85 3.59
N LEU A 72 -11.73 -5.13 2.51
CA LEU A 72 -11.85 -5.67 1.15
C LEU A 72 -10.83 -6.78 0.88
N SER A 73 -9.65 -6.69 1.48
CA SER A 73 -8.60 -7.69 1.30
C SER A 73 -8.90 -8.96 2.11
N SER A 74 -9.60 -8.84 3.24
CA SER A 74 -10.01 -10.00 4.05
C SER A 74 -11.04 -10.89 3.36
N ASP A 75 -11.80 -10.36 2.40
CA ASP A 75 -12.67 -11.17 1.55
C ASP A 75 -11.89 -12.17 0.67
N VAL A 76 -10.58 -11.94 0.50
CA VAL A 76 -9.66 -12.81 -0.24
C VAL A 76 -8.85 -13.69 0.71
N ASP A 77 -8.34 -13.10 1.79
CA ASP A 77 -7.54 -13.77 2.81
C ASP A 77 -7.90 -13.24 4.21
N GLU A 78 -8.67 -14.04 4.95
CA GLU A 78 -9.21 -13.68 6.27
C GLU A 78 -8.12 -13.35 7.29
N SER A 79 -6.90 -13.89 7.13
CA SER A 79 -5.78 -13.60 8.05
C SER A 79 -5.38 -12.12 8.08
N LEU A 80 -5.78 -11.33 7.08
CA LEU A 80 -5.52 -9.89 7.03
C LEU A 80 -6.33 -9.09 8.07
N LEU A 81 -7.36 -9.68 8.71
CA LEU A 81 -8.06 -9.07 9.83
C LEU A 81 -7.29 -9.16 11.16
N GLU A 82 -6.25 -9.98 11.22
CA GLU A 82 -5.44 -10.19 12.42
C GLU A 82 -4.24 -9.24 12.50
N LEU A 83 -4.05 -8.37 11.50
CA LEU A 83 -3.01 -7.33 11.42
C LEU A 83 -3.38 -6.07 12.23
#